data_AF-A0A7Y0TIL0-F1
#
_entry.id   AF-A0A7Y0TIL0-F1
#
_cell.length_a   1.000
_cell.length_b   1.000
_cell.length_c   1.000
_cell.angle_alpha   90.00
_cell.angle_beta   90.00
_cell.angle_gamma   90.00
#
_symmetry.space_group_name_H-M   'P 1'
#
loop_
_entity.id
_entity.type
_entity.pdbx_description
1 polymer ?
#
loop_
_entity_poly.entity_id
_entity_poly.type
_entity_poly.pdbx_seq_one_letter_code
_entity_poly.pdbx_strand_id
1 'polypeptide(L)'
;MIVKGNIRTNGSSLGSYLLSEGRFEKNKEKNERIEVWEANGFEQGDRIQDILADFEHSAAGTQCEKPLFHVQIRAGKDEQLTRDQFLESVNRLEEKLELTGHERVIVAHTLEGQEHLHVVWNRIDHEQEKAAELHYYKHKCTDLARELEKEFGLRELS
;
A
#
# COMPACT_ATOMS: atom_id res chain seq x y z
N MET A 1 -7.09 1.96 14.61
CA MET A 1 -6.89 1.95 13.15
C MET A 1 -6.67 0.52 12.66
N ILE A 2 -6.65 0.27 11.36
CA ILE A 2 -6.46 -1.08 10.80
C ILE A 2 -5.38 -1.02 9.72
N VAL A 3 -4.34 -1.82 9.86
CA VAL A 3 -3.26 -2.00 8.88
C VAL A 3 -3.23 -3.46 8.43
N LYS A 4 -3.42 -3.72 7.14
CA LYS A 4 -3.44 -5.09 6.58
C LYS A 4 -2.55 -5.20 5.37
N GLY A 5 -1.47 -5.97 5.51
CA GLY A 5 -0.54 -6.30 4.41
C GLY A 5 -0.81 -7.67 3.78
N ASN A 6 -0.43 -7.82 2.52
CA ASN A 6 -0.35 -9.10 1.84
C ASN A 6 0.74 -9.10 0.75
N ILE A 7 1.47 -10.22 0.65
CA ILE A 7 2.42 -10.48 -0.44
C ILE A 7 1.64 -11.03 -1.64
N ARG A 8 1.89 -10.49 -2.84
CA ARG A 8 1.11 -10.81 -4.03
C ARG A 8 1.87 -10.65 -5.34
N THR A 9 1.16 -10.98 -6.41
CA THR A 9 1.50 -10.82 -7.83
C THR A 9 0.28 -10.21 -8.55
N ASN A 10 0.31 -10.15 -9.87
CA ASN A 10 -0.61 -9.53 -10.81
C ASN A 10 -0.67 -7.99 -10.64
N GLY A 11 0.45 -7.33 -10.88
CA GLY A 11 0.65 -5.89 -10.73
C GLY A 11 -0.25 -5.06 -11.63
N SER A 12 -0.33 -5.38 -12.92
CA SER A 12 -1.22 -4.66 -13.86
C SER A 12 -2.71 -4.75 -13.46
N SER A 13 -3.13 -5.93 -12.98
CA SER A 13 -4.48 -6.15 -12.44
C SER A 13 -4.70 -5.37 -11.14
N LEU A 14 -3.69 -5.31 -10.27
CA LEU A 14 -3.71 -4.48 -9.07
C LEU A 14 -3.86 -3.00 -9.42
N GLY A 15 -3.06 -2.48 -10.35
CA GLY A 15 -3.15 -1.08 -10.77
C GLY A 15 -4.52 -0.74 -11.34
N SER A 16 -5.10 -1.65 -12.13
CA SER A 16 -6.46 -1.51 -12.65
C SER A 16 -7.51 -1.48 -11.55
N TYR A 17 -7.33 -2.29 -10.51
CA TYR A 17 -8.18 -2.27 -9.33
C TYR A 17 -8.03 -0.97 -8.52
N LEU A 18 -6.80 -0.51 -8.28
CA LEU A 18 -6.52 0.73 -7.54
C LEU A 18 -7.07 1.97 -8.25
N LEU A 19 -7.16 1.97 -9.58
CA LEU A 19 -7.71 3.07 -10.36
C LEU A 19 -9.18 2.87 -10.75
N SER A 20 -9.82 1.78 -10.30
CA SER A 20 -11.22 1.55 -10.61
C SER A 20 -12.12 2.35 -9.67
N GLU A 21 -12.53 3.53 -10.12
CA GLU A 21 -13.74 4.19 -9.58
C GLU A 21 -14.94 3.38 -10.07
N GLY A 22 -15.67 2.73 -9.17
CA GLY A 22 -17.02 2.23 -9.47
C GLY A 22 -17.21 1.33 -10.72
N ARG A 23 -16.14 0.82 -11.34
CA ARG A 23 -16.13 0.43 -12.77
C ARG A 23 -16.86 -0.88 -13.09
N PHE A 24 -17.17 -1.66 -12.06
CA PHE A 24 -18.09 -2.78 -12.15
C PHE A 24 -19.34 -2.41 -11.36
N GLU A 25 -20.55 -2.74 -11.82
CA GLU A 25 -21.81 -2.44 -11.13
C GLU A 25 -21.78 -2.83 -9.62
N LYS A 26 -21.04 -3.90 -9.30
CA LYS A 26 -20.75 -4.39 -7.93
C LYS A 26 -19.82 -3.52 -7.07
N ASN A 27 -19.24 -2.46 -7.62
CA ASN A 27 -18.23 -1.61 -7.01
C ASN A 27 -18.61 -0.12 -7.02
N LYS A 28 -19.77 0.26 -7.57
CA LYS A 28 -20.28 1.65 -7.56
C LYS A 28 -20.37 2.23 -6.15
N GLU A 29 -20.63 1.38 -5.16
CA GLU A 29 -20.69 1.72 -3.75
C GLU A 29 -19.33 1.61 -3.03
N LYS A 30 -18.19 1.58 -3.76
CA LYS A 30 -16.89 1.26 -3.14
C LYS A 30 -15.84 2.35 -3.14
N ASN A 31 -15.81 3.29 -4.09
CA ASN A 31 -14.85 4.41 -4.11
C ASN A 31 -15.45 5.60 -4.87
N GLU A 32 -15.66 6.72 -4.18
CA GLU A 32 -16.18 8.00 -4.70
C GLU A 32 -15.07 8.91 -5.23
N ARG A 33 -13.86 8.81 -4.65
CA ARG A 33 -12.69 9.60 -5.05
C ARG A 33 -11.43 8.74 -5.01
N ILE A 34 -10.59 8.86 -6.03
CA ILE A 34 -9.27 8.22 -6.09
C ILE A 34 -8.20 9.30 -6.29
N GLU A 35 -7.17 9.28 -5.45
CA GLU A 35 -6.03 10.18 -5.54
C GLU A 35 -4.72 9.39 -5.50
N VAL A 36 -3.82 9.67 -6.44
CA VAL A 36 -2.46 9.14 -6.42
C VAL A 36 -1.62 10.12 -5.62
N TRP A 37 -1.13 9.70 -4.45
CA TRP A 37 -0.36 10.56 -3.55
C TRP A 37 1.14 10.48 -3.82
N GLU A 38 1.62 9.28 -4.14
CA GLU A 38 3.03 9.03 -4.40
C GLU A 38 3.16 7.91 -5.42
N ALA A 39 4.19 8.03 -6.23
CA ALA A 39 4.48 7.21 -7.36
C ALA A 39 5.99 7.38 -7.64
N ASN A 40 6.83 6.68 -6.86
CA ASN A 40 8.29 6.75 -7.02
C ASN A 40 8.73 5.73 -8.07
N GLY A 41 9.62 6.15 -8.99
CA GLY A 41 10.05 5.36 -10.15
C GLY A 41 9.31 5.69 -11.46
N PHE A 42 8.60 6.82 -11.53
CA PHE A 42 7.74 7.20 -12.66
C PHE A 42 8.38 8.31 -13.51
N GLU A 43 8.25 8.21 -14.83
CA GLU A 43 8.28 9.39 -15.69
C GLU A 43 6.89 10.07 -15.68
N GLN A 44 6.85 11.38 -15.97
CA GLN A 44 5.61 12.13 -15.93
C GLN A 44 4.63 11.63 -17.01
N GLY A 45 3.61 10.86 -16.62
CA GLY A 45 2.56 10.34 -17.51
C GLY A 45 2.36 8.82 -17.47
N ASP A 46 3.21 8.08 -16.77
CA ASP A 46 3.10 6.62 -16.68
C ASP A 46 1.84 6.17 -15.93
N ARG A 47 1.25 5.06 -16.38
CA ARG A 47 0.02 4.52 -15.80
C ARG A 47 0.36 3.57 -14.66
N ILE A 48 -0.35 3.63 -13.53
CA ILE A 48 -0.10 2.73 -12.37
C ILE A 48 -0.08 1.24 -12.76
N GLN A 49 -0.89 0.84 -13.74
CA GLN A 49 -0.87 -0.54 -14.25
C GLN A 49 0.51 -0.95 -14.78
N ASP A 50 1.18 -0.04 -15.46
CA ASP A 50 2.46 -0.27 -16.11
C ASP A 50 3.57 -0.29 -15.05
N ILE A 51 3.59 0.66 -14.10
CA ILE A 51 4.56 0.62 -12.99
C ILE A 51 4.45 -0.65 -12.16
N LEU A 52 3.23 -1.06 -11.80
CA LEU A 52 3.08 -2.27 -11.02
C LEU A 52 3.42 -3.53 -11.84
N ALA A 53 3.32 -3.48 -13.18
CA ALA A 53 3.84 -4.53 -14.04
C ALA A 53 5.38 -4.51 -14.09
N ASP A 54 6.00 -3.34 -14.08
CA ASP A 54 7.46 -3.18 -14.05
C ASP A 54 8.05 -3.68 -12.73
N PHE A 55 7.38 -3.43 -11.60
CA PHE A 55 7.74 -4.06 -10.32
C PHE A 55 7.74 -5.58 -10.42
N GLU A 56 6.79 -6.18 -11.15
CA GLU A 56 6.81 -7.62 -11.40
C GLU A 56 7.94 -8.04 -12.34
N HIS A 57 8.19 -7.25 -13.37
CA HIS A 57 9.26 -7.50 -14.32
C HIS A 57 10.64 -7.43 -13.65
N SER A 58 10.82 -6.58 -12.63
CA SER A 58 12.07 -6.50 -11.86
C SER A 58 12.43 -7.79 -11.13
N ALA A 59 11.46 -8.68 -10.90
CA ALA A 59 11.72 -9.99 -10.33
C ALA A 59 12.33 -10.97 -11.34
N ALA A 60 12.31 -10.64 -12.65
CA ALA A 60 12.90 -11.46 -13.69
C ALA A 60 14.41 -11.59 -13.47
N GLY A 61 14.89 -12.83 -13.30
CA GLY A 61 16.28 -13.12 -12.94
C GLY A 61 16.48 -13.43 -11.45
N THR A 62 15.45 -13.25 -10.61
CA THR A 62 15.45 -13.65 -9.20
C THR A 62 14.63 -14.93 -8.99
N GLN A 63 14.66 -15.49 -7.76
CA GLN A 63 13.76 -16.58 -7.35
C GLN A 63 12.42 -16.09 -6.77
N CYS A 64 12.13 -14.78 -6.86
CA CYS A 64 10.92 -14.21 -6.25
C CYS A 64 9.69 -14.34 -7.17
N GLU A 65 8.73 -15.16 -6.77
CA GLU A 65 7.46 -15.32 -7.52
C GLU A 65 6.42 -14.24 -7.18
N LYS A 66 6.61 -13.48 -6.10
CA LYS A 66 5.61 -12.52 -5.57
C LYS A 66 6.27 -11.20 -5.17
N PRO A 67 6.70 -10.37 -6.13
CA PRO A 67 7.51 -9.19 -5.85
C PRO A 67 6.72 -8.04 -5.22
N LEU A 68 5.38 -8.10 -5.20
CA LEU A 68 4.58 -6.98 -4.68
C LEU A 68 4.22 -7.20 -3.21
N PHE A 69 4.37 -6.15 -2.40
CA PHE A 69 3.77 -6.09 -1.07
C PHE A 69 2.69 -4.99 -1.03
N HIS A 70 1.44 -5.39 -0.80
CA HIS A 70 0.29 -4.48 -0.80
C HIS A 70 -0.27 -4.34 0.61
N VAL A 71 -0.36 -3.11 1.11
CA VAL A 71 -0.98 -2.76 2.38
C VAL A 71 -2.21 -1.90 2.17
N GLN A 72 -3.22 -2.13 3.00
CA GLN A 72 -4.35 -1.23 3.20
C GLN A 72 -4.30 -0.64 4.61
N ILE A 73 -4.43 0.68 4.72
CA ILE A 73 -4.49 1.43 5.98
C ILE A 73 -5.83 2.16 6.04
N ARG A 74 -6.55 2.05 7.16
CA ARG A 74 -7.79 2.82 7.39
C ARG A 74 -8.01 3.11 8.87
N ALA A 75 -8.74 4.18 9.14
CA ALA A 75 -9.24 4.46 10.48
C ALA A 75 -10.29 3.43 10.93
N GLY A 76 -10.64 3.46 12.22
CA GLY A 76 -11.82 2.74 12.71
C GLY A 76 -13.11 3.37 12.19
N LYS A 77 -14.23 2.66 12.36
CA LYS A 77 -15.54 3.22 12.00
C LYS A 77 -15.78 4.51 12.77
N ASP A 78 -16.23 5.55 12.07
CA ASP A 78 -16.52 6.89 12.61
C ASP A 78 -15.29 7.67 13.10
N GLU A 79 -14.08 7.24 12.72
CA GLU A 79 -12.81 7.92 12.98
C GLU A 79 -12.15 8.31 11.65
N GLN A 80 -11.29 9.33 11.66
CA GLN A 80 -10.54 9.73 10.46
C GLN A 80 -9.07 9.90 10.79
N LEU A 81 -8.24 9.67 9.77
CA LEU A 81 -6.83 10.02 9.78
C LEU A 81 -6.65 11.24 8.87
N THR A 82 -5.79 12.15 9.28
CA THR A 82 -5.29 13.20 8.38
C THR A 82 -4.34 12.61 7.35
N ARG A 83 -4.14 13.32 6.24
CA ARG A 83 -3.13 12.95 5.22
C ARG A 83 -1.74 12.76 5.83
N ASP A 84 -1.34 13.64 6.75
CA ASP A 84 -0.04 13.56 7.41
C ASP A 84 0.07 12.32 8.29
N GLN A 85 -0.97 11.97 9.06
CA GLN A 85 -1.00 10.73 9.85
C GLN A 85 -0.96 9.49 8.97
N PHE A 86 -1.64 9.50 7.81
CA PHE A 86 -1.52 8.43 6.84
C PHE A 86 -0.08 8.28 6.33
N LEU A 87 0.55 9.36 5.87
CA LEU A 87 1.93 9.32 5.37
C LEU A 87 2.93 8.91 6.45
N GLU A 88 2.76 9.39 7.69
CA GLU A 88 3.54 8.94 8.83
C GLU A 88 3.37 7.44 9.09
N SER A 89 2.14 6.93 9.01
CA SER A 89 1.87 5.49 9.13
C SER A 89 2.60 4.68 8.06
N VAL A 90 2.63 5.17 6.82
CA VAL A 90 3.34 4.52 5.71
C VAL A 90 4.84 4.50 5.95
N ASN A 91 5.44 5.64 6.30
CA ASN A 91 6.88 5.75 6.49
C ASN A 91 7.37 4.88 7.66
N ARG A 92 6.66 4.89 8.80
CA ARG A 92 7.01 4.03 9.93
C ARG A 92 6.82 2.55 9.61
N LEU A 93 5.81 2.19 8.80
CA LEU A 93 5.63 0.81 8.35
C LEU A 93 6.75 0.36 7.43
N GLU A 94 7.18 1.22 6.52
CA GLU A 94 8.28 0.97 5.60
C GLU A 94 9.58 0.67 6.35
N GLU A 95 9.94 1.50 7.35
CA GLU A 95 11.10 1.26 8.22
C GLU A 95 10.97 -0.06 8.99
N LYS A 96 9.81 -0.33 9.60
CA LYS A 96 9.56 -1.56 10.38
C LYS A 96 9.65 -2.82 9.52
N LEU A 97 9.29 -2.72 8.24
CA LEU A 97 9.35 -3.79 7.26
C LEU A 97 10.70 -3.90 6.55
N GLU A 98 11.65 -3.01 6.84
CA GLU A 98 12.97 -2.95 6.18
C GLU A 98 12.82 -2.77 4.66
N LEU A 99 11.85 -1.94 4.26
CA LEU A 99 11.56 -1.58 2.87
C LEU A 99 12.06 -0.17 2.52
N THR A 100 12.84 0.46 3.40
CA THR A 100 13.40 1.80 3.15
C THR A 100 14.24 1.79 1.88
N GLY A 101 13.95 2.70 0.95
CA GLY A 101 14.63 2.80 -0.34
C GLY A 101 14.02 1.93 -1.45
N HIS A 102 13.06 1.06 -1.12
CA HIS A 102 12.29 0.33 -2.14
C HIS A 102 11.29 1.26 -2.84
N GLU A 103 11.04 0.98 -4.12
CA GLU A 103 10.03 1.70 -4.90
C GLU A 103 8.63 1.45 -4.33
N ARG A 104 7.78 2.49 -4.35
CA ARG A 104 6.41 2.39 -3.83
C ARG A 104 5.42 3.27 -4.57
N VAL A 105 4.16 2.85 -4.50
CA VAL A 105 2.99 3.58 -5.00
C VAL A 105 1.99 3.75 -3.86
N ILE A 106 1.47 4.97 -3.68
CA ILE A 106 0.46 5.31 -2.68
C ILE A 106 -0.78 5.85 -3.39
N VAL A 107 -1.93 5.19 -3.16
CA VAL A 107 -3.23 5.58 -3.69
C VAL A 107 -4.23 5.71 -2.55
N ALA A 108 -4.84 6.88 -2.40
CA ALA A 108 -5.92 7.12 -1.45
C ALA A 108 -7.27 6.95 -2.12
N HIS A 109 -8.17 6.26 -1.42
CA HIS A 109 -9.55 6.03 -1.82
C HIS A 109 -10.49 6.64 -0.79
N THR A 110 -11.49 7.39 -1.23
CA THR A 110 -12.58 7.88 -0.37
C THR A 110 -13.87 7.16 -0.72
N LEU A 111 -14.60 6.64 0.28
CA LEU A 111 -15.93 6.08 0.13
C LEU A 111 -16.83 6.60 1.25
N GLU A 112 -17.99 7.17 0.94
CA GLU A 112 -18.93 7.72 1.94
C GLU A 112 -18.23 8.68 2.93
N GLY A 113 -17.29 9.48 2.44
CA GLY A 113 -16.47 10.37 3.27
C GLY A 113 -15.43 9.68 4.17
N GLN A 114 -15.25 8.37 4.05
CA GLN A 114 -14.22 7.59 4.75
C GLN A 114 -13.04 7.31 3.83
N GLU A 115 -11.86 7.76 4.24
CA GLU A 115 -10.63 7.56 3.48
C GLU A 115 -9.91 6.27 3.91
N HIS A 116 -9.37 5.55 2.93
CA HIS A 116 -8.43 4.46 3.16
C HIS A 116 -7.30 4.53 2.14
N LEU A 117 -6.11 4.10 2.58
CA LEU A 117 -4.89 4.18 1.80
C LEU A 117 -4.47 2.80 1.32
N HIS A 118 -4.13 2.71 0.04
CA HIS A 118 -3.46 1.58 -0.57
C HIS A 118 -1.99 1.95 -0.78
N VAL A 119 -1.09 1.12 -0.26
CA VAL A 119 0.35 1.25 -0.50
C VAL A 119 0.87 -0.03 -1.12
N VAL A 120 1.63 0.08 -2.19
CA VAL A 120 2.26 -1.06 -2.88
C VAL A 120 3.75 -0.81 -2.98
N TRP A 121 4.55 -1.68 -2.37
CA TRP A 121 6.01 -1.68 -2.49
C TRP A 121 6.47 -2.73 -3.51
N ASN A 122 7.51 -2.39 -4.26
CA ASN A 122 8.37 -3.37 -4.93
C ASN A 122 9.28 -4.03 -3.88
N ARG A 123 9.15 -5.32 -3.67
CA ARG A 123 10.01 -6.06 -2.72
C ARG A 123 11.40 -6.32 -3.29
N ILE A 124 11.61 -6.18 -4.60
CA ILE A 124 12.91 -6.43 -5.20
C ILE A 124 13.86 -5.31 -4.77
N ASP A 125 14.95 -5.71 -4.13
CA ASP A 125 16.12 -4.88 -3.90
C ASP A 125 17.02 -5.01 -5.14
N HIS A 126 17.13 -3.92 -5.90
CA HIS A 126 17.90 -3.87 -7.14
C HIS A 126 19.41 -3.90 -6.90
N GLU A 127 19.89 -3.52 -5.70
CA GLU A 127 21.32 -3.59 -5.37
C GLU A 127 21.74 -5.00 -4.99
N GLN A 128 20.87 -5.72 -4.28
CA GLN A 128 21.12 -7.10 -3.82
C GLN A 128 20.60 -8.17 -4.77
N GLU A 129 19.89 -7.77 -5.84
CA GLU A 129 19.21 -8.64 -6.82
C GLU A 129 18.33 -9.72 -6.17
N LYS A 130 17.66 -9.38 -5.07
CA LYS A 130 16.82 -10.32 -4.30
C LYS A 130 15.61 -9.62 -3.71
N ALA A 131 14.60 -10.40 -3.35
CA ALA A 131 13.42 -9.85 -2.68
C ALA A 131 13.64 -9.66 -1.18
N ALA A 132 13.16 -8.55 -0.63
CA ALA A 132 13.07 -8.30 0.79
C ALA A 132 12.27 -9.42 1.49
N GLU A 133 12.83 -9.93 2.58
CA GLU A 133 12.21 -10.96 3.41
C GLU A 133 11.29 -10.33 4.46
N LEU A 134 9.99 -10.38 4.20
CA LEU A 134 8.99 -9.75 5.06
C LEU A 134 8.58 -10.67 6.22
N HIS A 135 9.52 -11.04 7.08
CA HIS A 135 9.25 -11.90 8.24
C HIS A 135 8.22 -11.27 9.17
N TYR A 136 7.22 -12.06 9.56
CA TYR A 136 6.17 -11.66 10.50
C TYR A 136 5.46 -10.35 10.14
N TYR A 137 5.37 -10.00 8.84
CA TYR A 137 4.81 -8.72 8.38
C TYR A 137 3.41 -8.44 8.94
N LYS A 138 2.59 -9.48 9.16
CA LYS A 138 1.25 -9.33 9.77
C LYS A 138 1.34 -8.82 11.21
N HIS A 139 2.28 -9.37 12.01
CA HIS A 139 2.53 -8.90 13.36
C HIS A 139 3.10 -7.49 13.34
N LYS A 140 4.07 -7.19 12.46
CA LYS A 140 4.61 -5.84 12.29
C LYS A 140 3.51 -4.81 11.96
N CYS A 141 2.56 -5.16 11.09
CA CYS A 141 1.38 -4.34 10.78
C CYS A 141 0.47 -4.13 12.00
N THR A 142 0.12 -5.20 12.72
CA THR A 142 -0.73 -5.13 13.93
C THR A 142 -0.06 -4.32 15.04
N ASP A 143 1.23 -4.55 15.29
CA ASP A 143 1.98 -3.85 16.32
C ASP A 143 2.09 -2.35 16.02
N LEU A 144 2.36 -1.99 14.76
CA LEU A 144 2.37 -0.58 14.35
C LEU A 144 0.97 0.05 14.50
N ALA A 145 -0.10 -0.67 14.13
CA ALA A 145 -1.45 -0.14 14.29
C ALA A 145 -1.78 0.17 15.76
N ARG A 146 -1.34 -0.68 16.71
CA ARG A 146 -1.51 -0.43 18.16
C ARG A 146 -0.69 0.76 18.67
N GLU A 147 0.53 0.91 18.18
CA GLU A 147 1.40 2.06 18.51
C GLU A 147 0.72 3.36 18.05
N LEU A 148 0.32 3.42 16.78
CA LEU A 148 -0.29 4.60 16.17
C LEU A 148 -1.70 4.89 16.70
N GLU A 149 -2.47 3.88 17.10
CA GLU A 149 -3.75 4.08 17.79
C GLU A 149 -3.57 4.97 19.02
N LYS A 150 -2.56 4.68 19.85
CA LYS A 150 -2.29 5.44 21.06
C LYS A 150 -1.76 6.83 20.77
N GLU A 151 -0.82 6.94 19.83
CA GLU A 151 -0.19 8.22 19.46
C GLU A 151 -1.17 9.20 18.81
N PHE A 152 -2.07 8.69 17.96
CA PHE A 152 -3.07 9.50 17.27
C PHE A 152 -4.36 9.71 18.06
N GLY A 153 -4.47 9.14 19.27
CA GLY A 153 -5.66 9.25 20.11
C GLY A 153 -6.88 8.53 19.53
N LEU A 154 -6.66 7.43 18.80
CA LEU A 154 -7.70 6.60 18.19
C LEU A 154 -8.11 5.47 19.13
N ARG A 155 -9.28 4.89 18.85
CA ARG A 155 -9.73 3.66 19.51
C ARG A 155 -8.80 2.49 19.17
N GLU A 156 -8.46 1.72 20.20
CA GLU A 156 -7.73 0.47 20.07
C GLU A 156 -8.60 -0.60 19.37
N LEU A 157 -8.19 -1.05 18.18
CA LEU A 157 -8.89 -2.05 17.36
C LEU A 157 -8.02 -3.27 17.01
N SER A 158 -6.71 -3.16 17.24
CA SER A 158 -5.67 -4.04 16.69
C SER A 158 -5.20 -5.12 17.66
#